data_AF-I3DZJ5-F1
#
_entry.id   AF-I3DZJ5-F1
#
_cell.length_a   1.000
_cell.length_b   1.000
_cell.length_c   1.000
_cell.angle_alpha   90.00
_cell.angle_beta   90.00
_cell.angle_gamma   90.00
#
_symmetry.space_group_name_H-M   'P 1'
#
loop_
_entity.id
_entity.type
_entity.pdbx_description
1 polymer ?
#
loop_
_entity_poly.entity_id
_entity_poly.type
_entity_poly.pdbx_seq_one_letter_code
_entity_poly.pdbx_strand_id
1 'polypeptide(L)'
;MKIYQVQLKCFHLEKMKKFYTEMLGMELIVEGDRHFAVMAGTTKLIFEKCSFLPSYHVCFRAGSEFIDHMYKRLAENGLLLPNDEGEYSLFWGGKQYYFVDPDGNILEMLERTFSWGDNHVEKGWHDIGEIGWPVKDVKKMQKYLSSYLHDEQNEDSENFAFFGDSTGVIVVVKEGRHWYPTDRSAEIHPIKLVVSGEEEARFKHEEYPYEVIVKKEWNKTVPAVQFRIARPTNQLDKLVEFYEKGVGLKKIGEFRNHEGYDGIMLGLPDYPYHLEFTQHETNAVLPTPTKEHLLVFYIPNRFERDKIAERLKAMGHQEVEPENPYWGRGGVTFEDPDGWRIVLMNTAGI
;
A
#
# COMPACT_ATOMS: atom_id res chain seq x y z
N MET A 1 -12.36 -3.63 -4.38
CA MET A 1 -11.23 -3.97 -3.52
C MET A 1 -10.05 -4.27 -4.43
N LYS A 2 -9.49 -3.23 -5.07
CA LYS A 2 -8.27 -3.38 -5.86
C LYS A 2 -7.14 -3.80 -4.92
N ILE A 3 -6.34 -4.80 -5.30
CA ILE A 3 -5.22 -5.27 -4.50
C ILE A 3 -3.96 -4.53 -4.94
N TYR A 4 -3.53 -3.52 -4.19
CA TYR A 4 -2.31 -2.76 -4.50
C TYR A 4 -1.04 -3.53 -4.14
N GLN A 5 -1.07 -4.28 -3.05
CA GLN A 5 0.08 -5.02 -2.56
C GLN A 5 -0.32 -6.34 -1.90
N VAL A 6 0.47 -7.38 -2.17
CA VAL A 6 0.45 -8.65 -1.46
C VAL A 6 1.85 -8.91 -0.91
N GLN A 7 1.96 -9.18 0.39
CA GLN A 7 3.21 -9.59 1.02
C GLN A 7 3.06 -10.99 1.60
N LEU A 8 3.95 -11.88 1.16
CA LEU A 8 4.01 -13.29 1.51
C LEU A 8 5.38 -13.64 2.09
N LYS A 9 5.47 -14.79 2.75
CA LYS A 9 6.76 -15.39 3.11
C LYS A 9 7.28 -16.29 1.97
N CYS A 10 8.59 -16.54 1.94
CA CYS A 10 9.19 -17.56 1.07
C CYS A 10 10.34 -18.28 1.79
N PHE A 11 10.63 -19.51 1.41
CA PHE A 11 11.77 -20.28 1.89
C PHE A 11 12.95 -20.17 0.91
N HIS A 12 12.74 -20.44 -0.38
CA HIS A 12 13.79 -20.43 -1.40
C HIS A 12 13.96 -19.07 -2.08
N LEU A 13 14.31 -18.02 -1.32
CA LEU A 13 14.37 -16.61 -1.79
C LEU A 13 14.96 -16.42 -3.20
N GLU A 14 16.17 -16.96 -3.46
CA GLU A 14 16.84 -16.80 -4.76
C GLU A 14 16.13 -17.55 -5.91
N LYS A 15 15.59 -18.75 -5.63
CA LYS A 15 14.85 -19.51 -6.65
C LYS A 15 13.52 -18.83 -6.96
N MET A 16 12.83 -18.35 -5.92
CA MET A 16 11.59 -17.59 -6.03
C MET A 16 11.82 -16.33 -6.86
N LYS A 17 12.85 -15.53 -6.53
CA LYS A 17 13.21 -14.35 -7.31
C LYS A 17 13.39 -14.66 -8.79
N LYS A 18 14.25 -15.63 -9.12
CA LYS A 18 14.48 -16.06 -10.51
C LYS A 18 13.21 -16.56 -11.20
N PHE A 19 12.36 -17.29 -10.49
CA PHE A 19 11.09 -17.73 -11.06
C PHE A 19 10.19 -16.55 -11.42
N TYR A 20 9.95 -15.63 -10.48
CA TYR A 20 9.08 -14.49 -10.73
C TYR A 20 9.66 -13.51 -11.78
N THR A 21 10.97 -13.29 -11.80
CA THR A 21 11.59 -12.35 -12.75
C THR A 21 11.92 -12.97 -14.10
N GLU A 22 12.49 -14.18 -14.13
CA GLU A 22 12.95 -14.82 -15.36
C GLU A 22 11.83 -15.67 -15.98
N MET A 23 11.17 -16.55 -15.21
CA MET A 23 10.12 -17.45 -15.73
C MET A 23 8.81 -16.70 -16.00
N LEU A 24 8.33 -15.89 -15.05
CA LEU A 24 7.09 -15.13 -15.20
C LEU A 24 7.29 -13.75 -15.84
N GLY A 25 8.54 -13.31 -16.01
CA GLY A 25 8.86 -12.04 -16.67
C GLY A 25 8.39 -10.80 -15.91
N MET A 26 8.17 -10.89 -14.59
CA MET A 26 7.70 -9.77 -13.79
C MET A 26 8.85 -8.80 -13.48
N GLU A 27 8.54 -7.50 -13.47
CA GLU A 27 9.51 -6.44 -13.19
C GLU A 27 9.97 -6.51 -11.73
N LEU A 28 11.27 -6.60 -11.48
CA LEU A 28 11.86 -6.49 -10.15
C LEU A 28 11.93 -5.01 -9.72
N ILE A 29 11.32 -4.69 -8.58
CA ILE A 29 11.24 -3.30 -8.08
C ILE A 29 12.17 -3.06 -6.90
N VAL A 30 12.30 -4.05 -6.01
CA VAL A 30 13.14 -3.97 -4.81
C VAL A 30 13.82 -5.30 -4.59
N GLU A 31 15.08 -5.24 -4.18
CA GLU A 31 15.86 -6.38 -3.72
C GLU A 31 16.60 -6.00 -2.44
N GLY A 32 16.58 -6.89 -1.45
CA GLY A 32 17.43 -6.82 -0.27
C GLY A 32 17.77 -8.21 0.24
N ASP A 33 18.66 -8.30 1.23
CA ASP A 33 19.23 -9.57 1.71
C ASP A 33 18.21 -10.64 2.12
N ARG A 34 17.00 -10.20 2.49
CA ARG A 34 15.92 -11.06 3.01
C ARG A 34 14.59 -10.88 2.30
N HIS A 35 14.52 -10.09 1.22
CA HIS A 35 13.26 -9.89 0.52
C HIS A 35 13.49 -9.46 -0.93
N PHE A 36 12.49 -9.68 -1.76
CA PHE A 36 12.40 -9.04 -3.07
C PHE A 36 10.94 -8.69 -3.37
N ALA A 37 10.72 -7.75 -4.29
CA ALA A 37 9.41 -7.35 -4.74
C ALA A 37 9.35 -7.28 -6.26
N VAL A 38 8.27 -7.80 -6.85
CA VAL A 38 7.98 -7.73 -8.29
C VAL A 38 6.64 -7.06 -8.57
N MET A 39 6.42 -6.59 -9.79
CA MET A 39 5.10 -6.14 -10.27
C MET A 39 4.40 -7.26 -11.03
N ALA A 40 3.28 -7.73 -10.48
CA ALA A 40 2.30 -8.54 -11.18
C ALA A 40 1.23 -7.59 -11.76
N GLY A 41 1.52 -6.97 -12.90
CA GLY A 41 0.67 -5.92 -13.46
C GLY A 41 0.61 -4.70 -12.53
N THR A 42 -0.57 -4.36 -12.01
CA THR A 42 -0.75 -3.23 -11.07
C THR A 42 -0.53 -3.60 -9.60
N THR A 43 -0.43 -4.89 -9.26
CA THR A 43 -0.19 -5.35 -7.90
C THR A 43 1.30 -5.54 -7.62
N LYS A 44 1.79 -4.95 -6.52
CA LYS A 44 3.12 -5.23 -6.00
C LYS A 44 3.10 -6.53 -5.18
N LEU A 45 3.87 -7.53 -5.59
CA LEU A 45 4.04 -8.79 -4.88
C LEU A 45 5.39 -8.82 -4.17
N ILE A 46 5.38 -8.97 -2.85
CA ILE A 46 6.57 -8.94 -2.00
C ILE A 46 6.75 -10.31 -1.35
N PHE A 47 7.97 -10.84 -1.44
CA PHE A 47 8.38 -12.06 -0.76
C PHE A 47 9.44 -11.77 0.29
N GLU A 48 9.23 -12.26 1.50
CA GLU A 48 10.17 -12.13 2.61
C GLU A 48 10.66 -13.50 3.09
N LYS A 49 11.98 -13.67 3.20
CA LYS A 49 12.62 -14.92 3.58
C LYS A 49 12.26 -15.35 5.01
N CYS A 50 11.72 -16.56 5.14
CA CYS A 50 11.41 -17.23 6.38
C CYS A 50 12.13 -18.58 6.51
N SER A 51 11.95 -19.27 7.64
CA SER A 51 12.62 -20.54 7.99
C SER A 51 11.73 -21.77 7.84
N PHE A 52 10.51 -21.62 7.35
CA PHE A 52 9.56 -22.69 7.08
C PHE A 52 9.14 -22.62 5.60
N LEU A 53 8.64 -23.73 5.05
CA LEU A 53 8.08 -23.74 3.70
C LEU A 53 6.61 -23.30 3.78
N PRO A 54 6.25 -22.11 3.27
CA PRO A 54 4.86 -21.67 3.29
C PRO A 54 4.05 -22.32 2.15
N SER A 55 2.73 -22.20 2.23
CA SER A 55 1.83 -22.57 1.14
C SER A 55 0.76 -21.50 0.96
N TYR A 56 0.68 -20.93 -0.25
CA TYR A 56 -0.32 -19.95 -0.65
C TYR A 56 -1.05 -20.39 -1.91
N HIS A 57 -2.27 -19.87 -2.08
CA HIS A 57 -2.95 -19.82 -3.36
C HIS A 57 -3.03 -18.37 -3.83
N VAL A 58 -2.54 -18.08 -5.04
CA VAL A 58 -2.53 -16.73 -5.63
C VAL A 58 -3.03 -16.82 -7.07
N CYS A 59 -4.04 -16.04 -7.42
CA CYS A 59 -4.55 -15.96 -8.79
C CYS A 59 -4.12 -14.65 -9.46
N PHE A 60 -3.44 -14.77 -10.59
CA PHE A 60 -3.04 -13.67 -11.45
C PHE A 60 -4.01 -13.52 -12.61
N ARG A 61 -4.46 -12.29 -12.87
CA ARG A 61 -5.23 -11.98 -14.08
C ARG A 61 -4.30 -11.51 -15.18
N ALA A 62 -4.59 -11.90 -16.42
CA ALA A 62 -3.79 -11.53 -17.57
C ALA A 62 -4.60 -11.53 -18.87
N GLY A 63 -4.04 -10.86 -19.89
CA GLY A 63 -4.67 -10.75 -21.21
C GLY A 63 -4.55 -12.03 -22.03
N SER A 64 -5.54 -12.30 -22.89
CA SER A 64 -5.69 -13.59 -23.60
C SER A 64 -4.44 -14.08 -24.33
N GLU A 65 -3.80 -13.22 -25.13
CA GLU A 65 -2.60 -13.60 -25.90
C GLU A 65 -1.42 -13.93 -24.99
N PHE A 66 -1.29 -13.19 -23.89
CA PHE A 66 -0.24 -13.43 -22.90
C PHE A 66 -0.48 -14.73 -22.14
N ILE A 67 -1.76 -15.06 -21.87
CA ILE A 67 -2.14 -16.34 -21.26
C ILE A 67 -1.66 -17.53 -22.10
N ASP A 68 -1.86 -17.48 -23.42
CA ASP A 68 -1.42 -18.54 -24.32
C ASP A 68 0.11 -18.65 -24.40
N HIS A 69 0.80 -17.51 -24.40
CA HIS A 69 2.27 -17.47 -24.39
C HIS A 69 2.83 -18.12 -23.11
N MET A 70 2.32 -17.70 -21.95
CA MET A 70 2.76 -18.22 -20.66
C MET A 70 2.41 -19.70 -20.49
N TYR A 71 1.27 -20.15 -21.00
CA TYR A 71 0.88 -21.55 -20.94
C TYR A 71 1.92 -22.44 -21.62
N LYS A 72 2.32 -22.09 -22.85
CA LYS A 72 3.35 -22.83 -23.60
C LYS A 72 4.67 -22.85 -22.83
N ARG A 73 5.09 -21.70 -22.33
CA ARG A 73 6.34 -21.55 -21.56
C ARG A 73 6.34 -22.43 -20.30
N LEU A 74 5.26 -22.40 -19.53
CA LEU A 74 5.13 -23.19 -18.29
C LEU A 74 5.02 -24.69 -18.60
N ALA A 75 4.32 -25.06 -19.68
CA ALA A 75 4.22 -26.45 -20.15
C ALA A 75 5.59 -27.02 -20.55
N GLU A 76 6.37 -26.27 -21.33
CA GLU A 76 7.73 -26.66 -21.75
C GLU A 76 8.68 -26.87 -20.57
N ASN A 77 8.38 -26.25 -19.42
CA ASN A 77 9.15 -26.39 -18.19
C ASN A 77 8.51 -27.36 -17.17
N GLY A 78 7.40 -28.03 -17.52
CA GLY A 78 6.75 -29.03 -16.66
C GLY A 78 6.16 -28.47 -15.37
N LEU A 79 5.72 -27.21 -15.38
CA LEU A 79 5.25 -26.50 -14.17
C LEU A 79 3.73 -26.50 -13.99
N LEU A 80 2.98 -26.88 -15.03
CA LEU A 80 1.52 -26.90 -15.00
C LEU A 80 0.99 -28.04 -14.11
N LEU A 81 -0.12 -27.76 -13.43
CA LEU A 81 -0.85 -28.73 -12.62
C LEU A 81 -2.07 -29.24 -13.43
N PRO A 82 -2.23 -30.56 -13.58
CA PRO A 82 -3.40 -31.14 -14.23
C PRO A 82 -4.61 -31.16 -13.30
N ASN A 83 -5.81 -31.13 -13.87
CA ASN A 83 -7.05 -31.46 -13.17
C ASN A 83 -7.19 -32.98 -12.93
N ASP A 84 -8.30 -33.38 -12.30
CA ASP A 84 -8.62 -34.80 -12.03
C ASP A 84 -8.73 -35.67 -13.30
N GLU A 85 -9.00 -35.05 -14.45
CA GLU A 85 -9.08 -35.69 -15.77
C GLU A 85 -7.73 -35.70 -16.52
N GLY A 86 -6.69 -35.11 -15.93
CA GLY A 86 -5.35 -35.00 -16.53
C GLY A 86 -5.15 -33.79 -17.45
N GLU A 87 -6.13 -32.88 -17.54
CA GLU A 87 -6.09 -31.69 -18.38
C GLU A 87 -5.46 -30.50 -17.66
N TYR A 88 -4.62 -29.72 -18.34
CA TYR A 88 -3.90 -28.60 -17.74
C TYR A 88 -4.59 -27.24 -17.92
N SER A 89 -5.65 -27.16 -18.72
CA SER A 89 -6.35 -25.92 -19.02
C SER A 89 -7.84 -26.13 -18.87
N LEU A 90 -8.51 -25.15 -18.29
CA LEU A 90 -9.94 -25.14 -18.07
C LEU A 90 -10.52 -23.86 -18.71
N PHE A 91 -11.84 -23.87 -18.91
CA PHE A 91 -12.55 -22.70 -19.37
C PHE A 91 -13.73 -22.39 -18.44
N TRP A 92 -13.64 -21.26 -17.73
CA TRP A 92 -14.70 -20.80 -16.83
C TRP A 92 -14.85 -19.28 -16.92
N GLY A 93 -15.63 -18.82 -17.90
CA GLY A 93 -15.74 -17.40 -18.26
C GLY A 93 -14.47 -16.79 -18.88
N GLY A 94 -13.48 -17.63 -19.17
CA GLY A 94 -12.14 -17.30 -19.69
C GLY A 94 -11.20 -18.50 -19.55
N LYS A 95 -10.05 -18.48 -20.23
CA LYS A 95 -8.98 -19.48 -20.06
C LYS A 95 -8.43 -19.42 -18.64
N GLN A 96 -8.22 -20.59 -18.04
CA GLN A 96 -7.57 -20.68 -16.73
C GLN A 96 -6.68 -21.92 -16.63
N TYR A 97 -5.61 -21.83 -15.85
CA TYR A 97 -4.76 -22.96 -15.51
C TYR A 97 -3.98 -22.73 -14.23
N TYR A 98 -3.47 -23.82 -13.67
CA TYR A 98 -2.75 -23.83 -12.40
C TYR A 98 -1.30 -24.27 -12.61
N PHE A 99 -0.40 -23.73 -11.80
CA PHE A 99 1.01 -24.06 -11.82
C PHE A 99 1.63 -23.83 -10.44
N VAL A 100 2.88 -24.26 -10.26
CA VAL A 100 3.61 -24.09 -8.99
C VAL A 100 4.86 -23.25 -9.15
N ASP A 101 5.18 -22.52 -8.08
CA ASP A 101 6.47 -21.87 -7.92
C ASP A 101 7.49 -22.78 -7.19
N PRO A 102 8.74 -22.34 -7.00
CA PRO A 102 9.78 -23.12 -6.31
C PRO A 102 9.51 -23.46 -4.84
N ASP A 103 8.64 -22.72 -4.15
CA ASP A 103 8.20 -23.06 -2.79
C ASP A 103 6.96 -23.98 -2.80
N GLY A 104 6.35 -24.17 -3.98
CA GLY A 104 5.18 -24.99 -4.18
C GLY A 104 3.88 -24.25 -3.86
N ASN A 105 3.87 -22.92 -3.92
CA ASN A 105 2.62 -22.18 -3.89
C ASN A 105 1.79 -22.53 -5.12
N ILE A 106 0.47 -22.58 -4.95
CA ILE A 106 -0.47 -22.90 -6.03
C ILE A 106 -0.84 -21.59 -6.70
N LEU A 107 -0.30 -21.39 -7.89
CA LEU A 107 -0.54 -20.20 -8.68
C LEU A 107 -1.61 -20.50 -9.72
N GLU A 108 -2.57 -19.61 -9.86
CA GLU A 108 -3.58 -19.65 -10.90
C GLU A 108 -3.33 -18.50 -11.87
N MET A 109 -3.56 -18.77 -13.15
CA MET A 109 -3.69 -17.75 -14.17
C MET A 109 -5.10 -17.77 -14.72
N LEU A 110 -5.72 -16.60 -14.78
CA LEU A 110 -7.12 -16.47 -15.15
C LEU A 110 -7.32 -15.35 -16.17
N GLU A 111 -7.95 -15.68 -17.29
CA GLU A 111 -8.37 -14.73 -18.30
C GLU A 111 -9.62 -14.00 -17.80
N ARG A 112 -9.47 -12.68 -17.59
CA ARG A 112 -10.58 -11.78 -17.29
C ARG A 112 -10.34 -10.46 -17.99
N THR A 113 -11.44 -9.81 -18.35
CA THR A 113 -11.41 -8.41 -18.76
C THR A 113 -10.89 -7.55 -17.61
N PHE A 114 -9.87 -6.74 -17.88
CA PHE A 114 -9.31 -5.82 -16.91
C PHE A 114 -9.52 -4.37 -17.38
N SER A 115 -10.00 -3.55 -16.46
CA SER A 115 -10.04 -2.11 -16.60
C SER A 115 -9.46 -1.48 -15.35
N TRP A 116 -8.50 -0.58 -15.53
CA TRP A 116 -7.95 0.23 -14.45
C TRP A 116 -8.23 1.70 -14.73
N GLY A 117 -9.35 2.18 -14.19
CA GLY A 117 -9.92 3.47 -14.60
C GLY A 117 -10.48 3.38 -16.02
N ASP A 118 -10.19 4.38 -16.85
CA ASP A 118 -10.65 4.45 -18.25
C ASP A 118 -9.68 3.79 -19.25
N ASN A 119 -8.56 3.24 -18.76
CA ASN A 119 -7.56 2.61 -19.61
C ASN A 119 -7.74 1.09 -19.69
N HIS A 120 -7.83 0.58 -20.91
CA HIS A 120 -7.68 -0.84 -21.20
C HIS A 120 -6.20 -1.18 -21.34
N VAL A 121 -5.72 -2.11 -20.51
CA VAL A 121 -4.38 -2.69 -20.64
C VAL A 121 -4.57 -4.14 -21.03
N GLU A 122 -4.51 -4.44 -22.32
CA GLU A 122 -4.76 -5.80 -22.84
C GLU A 122 -3.50 -6.68 -22.87
N LYS A 123 -2.31 -6.13 -22.61
CA LYS A 123 -1.04 -6.84 -22.84
C LYS A 123 -0.32 -7.19 -21.53
N GLY A 124 -0.20 -8.48 -21.23
CA GLY A 124 0.59 -8.98 -20.10
C GLY A 124 -0.21 -9.28 -18.84
N TRP A 125 0.51 -9.24 -17.71
CA TRP A 125 -0.07 -9.31 -16.36
C TRP A 125 -0.96 -8.09 -16.08
N HIS A 126 -2.13 -8.32 -15.49
CA HIS A 126 -3.08 -7.27 -15.12
C HIS A 126 -2.94 -6.91 -13.65
N ASP A 127 -3.11 -7.88 -12.77
CA ASP A 127 -2.99 -7.77 -11.32
C ASP A 127 -3.02 -9.15 -10.64
N ILE A 128 -2.99 -9.15 -9.30
CA ILE A 128 -3.45 -10.29 -8.49
C ILE A 128 -4.94 -10.08 -8.23
N GLY A 129 -5.77 -10.97 -8.78
CA GLY A 129 -7.22 -10.94 -8.62
C GLY A 129 -7.70 -11.65 -7.36
N GLU A 130 -6.99 -12.71 -6.94
CA GLU A 130 -7.42 -13.54 -5.82
C GLU A 130 -6.25 -13.96 -4.92
N ILE A 131 -6.51 -14.05 -3.61
CA ILE A 131 -5.57 -14.54 -2.61
C ILE A 131 -6.29 -15.47 -1.62
N GLY A 132 -5.75 -16.68 -1.44
CA GLY A 132 -6.31 -17.68 -0.52
C GLY A 132 -6.02 -17.37 0.94
N TRP A 133 -7.07 -17.36 1.77
CA TRP A 133 -7.01 -17.17 3.22
C TRP A 133 -7.59 -18.36 3.99
N PRO A 134 -6.72 -19.32 4.40
CA PRO A 134 -7.13 -20.42 5.26
C PRO A 134 -7.55 -19.96 6.66
N VAL A 135 -8.70 -20.43 7.15
CA VAL A 135 -9.26 -20.09 8.48
C VAL A 135 -9.99 -21.27 9.08
N LYS A 136 -10.17 -21.29 10.40
CA LYS A 136 -10.96 -22.36 11.07
C LYS A 136 -12.47 -22.19 10.87
N ASP A 137 -12.92 -20.95 10.74
CA ASP A 137 -14.34 -20.58 10.60
C ASP A 137 -14.49 -19.48 9.54
N VAL A 138 -15.02 -19.88 8.38
CA VAL A 138 -15.18 -19.02 7.19
C VAL A 138 -16.14 -17.87 7.47
N LYS A 139 -17.30 -18.16 8.04
CA LYS A 139 -18.36 -17.17 8.30
C LYS A 139 -17.92 -16.15 9.35
N LYS A 140 -17.20 -16.60 10.37
CA LYS A 140 -16.61 -15.70 11.38
C LYS A 140 -15.58 -14.76 10.77
N MET A 141 -14.73 -15.26 9.86
CA MET A 141 -13.76 -14.40 9.16
C MET A 141 -14.44 -13.38 8.24
N GLN A 142 -15.44 -13.77 7.44
CA GLN A 142 -16.22 -12.83 6.62
C GLN A 142 -16.79 -11.70 7.48
N LYS A 143 -17.40 -12.02 8.64
CA LYS A 143 -17.93 -11.02 9.56
C LYS A 143 -16.87 -10.04 10.08
N TYR A 144 -15.65 -10.51 10.34
CA TYR A 144 -14.55 -9.62 10.72
C TYR A 144 -14.17 -8.68 9.57
N LEU A 145 -14.04 -9.21 8.36
CA LEU A 145 -13.66 -8.42 7.18
C LEU A 145 -14.72 -7.40 6.77
N SER A 146 -16.01 -7.72 6.90
CA SER A 146 -17.13 -6.81 6.59
C SER A 146 -17.13 -5.52 7.42
N SER A 147 -16.38 -5.46 8.51
CA SER A 147 -16.22 -4.23 9.31
C SER A 147 -15.23 -3.23 8.68
N TYR A 148 -14.47 -3.65 7.66
CA TYR A 148 -13.37 -2.86 7.07
C TYR A 148 -13.46 -2.79 5.54
N LEU A 149 -14.11 -3.76 4.92
CA LEU A 149 -14.14 -3.96 3.48
C LEU A 149 -15.55 -4.21 3.00
N HIS A 150 -15.84 -3.69 1.81
CA HIS A 150 -17.07 -3.99 1.10
C HIS A 150 -16.98 -5.38 0.47
N ASP A 151 -18.11 -6.09 0.47
CA ASP A 151 -18.26 -7.42 -0.11
C ASP A 151 -19.52 -7.45 -0.98
N GLU A 152 -19.35 -7.80 -2.25
CA GLU A 152 -20.41 -8.00 -3.25
C GLU A 152 -20.60 -9.48 -3.58
N GLN A 153 -19.76 -10.36 -3.01
CA GLN A 153 -19.78 -11.78 -3.31
C GLN A 153 -20.94 -12.46 -2.57
N ASN A 154 -21.60 -13.38 -3.25
CA ASN A 154 -22.72 -14.16 -2.69
C ASN A 154 -22.43 -15.67 -2.72
N GLU A 155 -21.26 -16.08 -3.22
CA GLU A 155 -20.86 -17.47 -3.34
C GLU A 155 -20.08 -17.91 -2.10
N ASP A 156 -20.78 -18.57 -1.18
CA ASP A 156 -20.18 -19.14 0.01
C ASP A 156 -20.81 -20.46 0.48
N SER A 157 -20.09 -21.12 1.38
CA SER A 157 -20.42 -22.38 2.03
C SER A 157 -19.77 -22.42 3.42
N GLU A 158 -19.96 -23.50 4.17
CA GLU A 158 -19.26 -23.68 5.45
C GLU A 158 -17.73 -23.80 5.31
N ASN A 159 -17.24 -24.19 4.13
CA ASN A 159 -15.83 -24.52 3.91
C ASN A 159 -15.09 -23.54 3.00
N PHE A 160 -15.80 -22.59 2.40
CA PHE A 160 -15.28 -21.75 1.33
C PHE A 160 -16.19 -20.52 1.13
N ALA A 161 -15.60 -19.36 0.90
CA ALA A 161 -16.30 -18.14 0.47
C ALA A 161 -15.38 -17.25 -0.37
N PHE A 162 -15.92 -16.62 -1.42
CA PHE A 162 -15.31 -15.43 -1.97
C PHE A 162 -15.71 -14.22 -1.13
N PHE A 163 -14.78 -13.29 -0.89
CA PHE A 163 -15.04 -12.05 -0.15
C PHE A 163 -14.34 -10.88 -0.84
N GLY A 164 -15.08 -9.86 -1.28
CA GLY A 164 -14.57 -8.70 -1.99
C GLY A 164 -15.49 -8.27 -3.13
N ASP A 165 -14.94 -7.85 -4.26
CA ASP A 165 -15.74 -7.42 -5.42
C ASP A 165 -15.09 -7.80 -6.76
N SER A 166 -15.65 -7.33 -7.86
CA SER A 166 -15.16 -7.62 -9.22
C SER A 166 -13.69 -7.22 -9.48
N THR A 167 -13.12 -6.35 -8.65
CA THR A 167 -11.74 -5.88 -8.81
C THR A 167 -10.73 -6.68 -8.01
N GLY A 168 -11.17 -7.47 -7.02
CA GLY A 168 -10.30 -8.35 -6.26
C GLY A 168 -11.06 -9.07 -5.15
N VAL A 169 -10.62 -10.28 -4.82
CA VAL A 169 -11.25 -11.13 -3.81
C VAL A 169 -10.24 -11.80 -2.88
N ILE A 170 -10.65 -11.99 -1.64
CA ILE A 170 -10.04 -12.90 -0.68
C ILE A 170 -10.83 -14.20 -0.73
N VAL A 171 -10.16 -15.30 -1.03
CA VAL A 171 -10.76 -16.63 -1.07
C VAL A 171 -10.63 -17.24 0.32
N VAL A 172 -11.65 -17.03 1.14
CA VAL A 172 -11.69 -17.51 2.54
C VAL A 172 -12.00 -19.00 2.52
N VAL A 173 -11.05 -19.83 2.96
CA VAL A 173 -11.20 -21.29 2.91
C VAL A 173 -11.01 -21.91 4.27
N LYS A 174 -11.68 -23.04 4.52
CA LYS A 174 -11.47 -23.77 5.77
C LYS A 174 -10.08 -24.42 5.80
N GLU A 175 -9.36 -24.24 6.90
CA GLU A 175 -8.08 -24.89 7.17
C GLU A 175 -8.21 -26.41 6.95
N GLY A 176 -7.25 -26.99 6.23
CA GLY A 176 -7.25 -28.41 5.86
C GLY A 176 -8.03 -28.74 4.59
N ARG A 177 -8.88 -27.85 4.06
CA ARG A 177 -9.53 -28.06 2.75
C ARG A 177 -8.47 -28.15 1.66
N HIS A 178 -8.64 -29.06 0.70
CA HIS A 178 -7.69 -29.18 -0.41
C HIS A 178 -7.87 -28.07 -1.44
N TRP A 179 -6.75 -27.52 -1.91
CA TRP A 179 -6.71 -26.54 -2.99
C TRP A 179 -6.76 -27.23 -4.34
N TYR A 180 -7.84 -27.04 -5.09
CA TYR A 180 -7.92 -27.48 -6.48
C TYR A 180 -6.75 -26.92 -7.32
N PRO A 181 -6.17 -27.68 -8.25
CA PRO A 181 -6.44 -29.09 -8.60
C PRO A 181 -5.55 -30.10 -7.84
N THR A 182 -5.18 -29.79 -6.60
CA THR A 182 -4.21 -30.55 -5.81
C THR A 182 -4.84 -31.14 -4.55
N ASP A 183 -4.20 -32.16 -3.98
CA ASP A 183 -4.51 -32.66 -2.63
C ASP A 183 -3.82 -31.85 -1.51
N ARG A 184 -3.23 -30.70 -1.83
CA ARG A 184 -2.55 -29.87 -0.83
C ARG A 184 -3.58 -29.19 0.06
N SER A 185 -3.42 -29.40 1.36
CA SER A 185 -4.28 -28.80 2.37
C SER A 185 -4.04 -27.30 2.49
N ALA A 186 -5.11 -26.54 2.73
CA ALA A 186 -5.08 -25.12 3.01
C ALA A 186 -4.46 -24.86 4.39
N GLU A 187 -3.28 -24.23 4.42
CA GLU A 187 -2.50 -23.96 5.62
C GLU A 187 -2.42 -22.47 5.96
N ILE A 188 -2.42 -22.16 7.25
CA ILE A 188 -2.38 -20.78 7.74
C ILE A 188 -0.93 -20.28 7.75
N HIS A 189 -0.62 -19.36 6.85
CA HIS A 189 0.69 -18.69 6.75
C HIS A 189 0.53 -17.17 6.75
N PRO A 190 1.55 -16.37 7.16
CA PRO A 190 1.41 -14.92 7.23
C PRO A 190 1.13 -14.26 5.88
N ILE A 191 0.08 -13.43 5.82
CA ILE A 191 -0.30 -12.66 4.63
C ILE A 191 -0.57 -11.22 5.04
N LYS A 192 -0.01 -10.27 4.30
CA LYS A 192 -0.34 -8.86 4.44
C LYS A 192 -0.80 -8.28 3.12
N LEU A 193 -1.95 -7.61 3.12
CA LEU A 193 -2.53 -6.95 1.96
C LEU A 193 -2.56 -5.43 2.14
N VAL A 194 -2.42 -4.72 1.02
CA VAL A 194 -2.81 -3.31 0.90
C VAL A 194 -3.84 -3.23 -0.21
N VAL A 195 -5.04 -2.76 0.10
CA VAL A 195 -6.19 -2.79 -0.82
C VAL A 195 -6.91 -1.45 -0.85
N SER A 196 -7.68 -1.20 -1.92
CA SER A 196 -8.59 -0.06 -1.99
C SER A 196 -9.83 -0.29 -1.12
N GLY A 197 -10.39 0.78 -0.53
CA GLY A 197 -11.69 0.75 0.14
C GLY A 197 -12.33 2.13 0.28
N GLU A 198 -13.51 2.17 0.87
CA GLU A 198 -14.30 3.40 1.03
C GLU A 198 -13.77 4.33 2.13
N GLU A 199 -13.08 3.75 3.11
CA GLU A 199 -12.49 4.41 4.27
C GLU A 199 -11.07 3.90 4.54
N GLU A 200 -10.20 4.76 5.08
CA GLU A 200 -8.88 4.32 5.56
C GLU A 200 -9.08 3.42 6.78
N ALA A 201 -8.53 2.22 6.75
CA ALA A 201 -8.70 1.27 7.84
C ALA A 201 -7.51 0.31 7.95
N ARG A 202 -7.36 -0.32 9.12
CA ARG A 202 -6.36 -1.37 9.34
C ARG A 202 -7.00 -2.53 10.07
N PHE A 203 -7.06 -3.66 9.41
CA PHE A 203 -7.43 -4.93 10.00
C PHE A 203 -6.16 -5.71 10.34
N LYS A 204 -6.07 -6.18 11.58
CA LYS A 204 -5.05 -7.14 12.02
C LYS A 204 -5.75 -8.16 12.89
N HIS A 205 -5.78 -9.42 12.45
CA HIS A 205 -6.46 -10.44 13.22
C HIS A 205 -5.63 -10.81 14.47
N GLU A 206 -6.31 -11.13 15.57
CA GLU A 206 -5.65 -11.49 16.84
C GLU A 206 -5.02 -12.89 16.79
N GLU A 207 -5.74 -13.86 16.21
CA GLU A 207 -5.30 -15.26 16.10
C GLU A 207 -4.58 -15.62 14.79
N TYR A 208 -5.08 -15.17 13.63
CA TYR A 208 -4.45 -15.45 12.33
C TYR A 208 -3.36 -14.42 12.01
N PRO A 209 -2.27 -14.81 11.32
CA PRO A 209 -1.19 -13.92 10.91
C PRO A 209 -1.58 -13.07 9.68
N TYR A 210 -2.79 -12.50 9.69
CA TYR A 210 -3.36 -11.72 8.59
C TYR A 210 -3.45 -10.25 8.94
N GLU A 211 -3.02 -9.42 8.00
CA GLU A 211 -3.11 -7.96 8.07
C GLU A 211 -3.65 -7.41 6.75
N VAL A 212 -4.59 -6.46 6.83
CA VAL A 212 -5.06 -5.69 5.67
C VAL A 212 -4.98 -4.21 6.00
N ILE A 213 -4.33 -3.45 5.12
CA ILE A 213 -4.33 -1.99 5.15
C ILE A 213 -5.26 -1.52 4.04
N VAL A 214 -6.35 -0.88 4.41
CA VAL A 214 -7.33 -0.34 3.49
C VAL A 214 -6.99 1.11 3.20
N LYS A 215 -6.92 1.44 1.90
CA LYS A 215 -6.58 2.76 1.38
C LYS A 215 -7.75 3.37 0.64
N LYS A 216 -8.10 4.60 1.01
CA LYS A 216 -9.13 5.38 0.34
C LYS A 216 -8.50 6.19 -0.79
N GLU A 217 -8.88 5.90 -2.02
CA GLU A 217 -8.56 6.76 -3.16
C GLU A 217 -9.31 8.10 -3.02
N TRP A 218 -8.66 9.23 -3.31
CA TRP A 218 -9.32 10.54 -3.18
C TRP A 218 -10.52 10.68 -4.13
N ASN A 219 -10.31 10.35 -5.41
CA ASN A 219 -11.35 10.24 -6.43
C ASN A 219 -10.79 9.54 -7.68
N LYS A 220 -11.64 9.32 -8.69
CA LYS A 220 -11.25 8.65 -9.94
C LYS A 220 -10.21 9.42 -10.76
N THR A 221 -10.26 10.75 -10.76
CA THR A 221 -9.34 11.60 -11.55
C THR A 221 -7.96 11.69 -10.91
N VAL A 222 -7.90 11.68 -9.57
CA VAL A 222 -6.67 11.69 -8.79
C VAL A 222 -6.77 10.55 -7.77
N PRO A 223 -6.44 9.30 -8.15
CA PRO A 223 -6.56 8.13 -7.27
C PRO A 223 -5.39 8.05 -6.27
N ALA A 224 -4.91 9.20 -5.78
CA ALA A 224 -3.93 9.26 -4.72
C ALA A 224 -4.55 8.69 -3.44
N VAL A 225 -3.76 7.89 -2.72
CA VAL A 225 -4.12 7.34 -1.39
C VAL A 225 -3.34 8.02 -0.27
N GLN A 226 -2.34 8.83 -0.63
CA GLN A 226 -1.49 9.58 0.28
C GLN A 226 -0.88 10.78 -0.47
N PHE A 227 -0.62 11.85 0.26
CA PHE A 227 0.07 13.04 -0.25
C PHE A 227 1.14 13.51 0.72
N ARG A 228 2.22 14.05 0.13
CA ARG A 228 3.36 14.56 0.86
C ARG A 228 3.91 15.80 0.19
N ILE A 229 4.30 16.78 1.00
CA ILE A 229 5.19 17.87 0.57
C ILE A 229 6.53 17.63 1.23
N ALA A 230 7.56 17.35 0.44
CA ALA A 230 8.92 17.16 0.93
C ALA A 230 9.76 18.41 0.64
N ARG A 231 10.60 18.83 1.59
CA ARG A 231 11.61 19.87 1.34
C ARG A 231 12.94 19.58 2.05
N PRO A 232 14.08 19.96 1.45
CA PRO A 232 15.38 19.84 2.10
C PRO A 232 15.59 20.94 3.15
N THR A 233 16.42 20.66 4.15
CA THR A 233 16.89 21.60 5.18
C THR A 233 18.34 21.29 5.57
N ASN A 234 19.05 22.29 6.10
CA ASN A 234 20.38 22.11 6.72
C ASN A 234 20.33 22.19 8.26
N GLN A 235 19.11 22.21 8.83
CA GLN A 235 18.89 22.37 10.28
C GLN A 235 17.64 21.61 10.74
N LEU A 236 17.58 20.32 10.39
CA LEU A 236 16.46 19.41 10.61
C LEU A 236 15.91 19.48 12.04
N ASP A 237 16.78 19.43 13.04
CA ASP A 237 16.35 19.44 14.45
C ASP A 237 15.60 20.71 14.85
N LYS A 238 15.94 21.87 14.26
CA LYS A 238 15.20 23.12 14.49
C LYS A 238 13.84 23.09 13.82
N LEU A 239 13.72 22.50 12.62
CA LEU A 239 12.42 22.30 11.98
C LEU A 239 11.54 21.35 12.79
N VAL A 240 12.12 20.26 13.30
CA VAL A 240 11.41 19.34 14.20
C VAL A 240 10.87 20.10 15.41
N GLU A 241 11.72 20.88 16.08
CA GLU A 241 11.29 21.70 17.21
C GLU A 241 10.17 22.67 16.83
N PHE A 242 10.31 23.42 15.73
CA PHE A 242 9.31 24.38 15.27
C PHE A 242 7.94 23.73 15.00
N TYR A 243 7.90 22.65 14.20
CA TYR A 243 6.62 22.06 13.80
C TYR A 243 6.04 21.09 14.82
N GLU A 244 6.87 20.24 15.45
CA GLU A 244 6.40 19.27 16.43
C GLU A 244 6.06 19.94 17.76
N LYS A 245 6.97 20.74 18.31
CA LYS A 245 6.74 21.39 19.62
C LYS A 245 6.00 22.72 19.48
N GLY A 246 6.41 23.55 18.53
CA GLY A 246 5.85 24.89 18.35
C GLY A 246 4.45 24.90 17.75
N VAL A 247 4.26 24.28 16.58
CA VAL A 247 2.93 24.14 15.96
C VAL A 247 2.11 23.05 16.64
N GLY A 248 2.73 21.92 17.02
CA GLY A 248 2.05 20.79 17.64
C GLY A 248 1.74 19.63 16.69
N LEU A 249 2.41 19.55 15.54
CA LEU A 249 2.19 18.47 14.57
C LEU A 249 2.77 17.15 15.09
N LYS A 250 2.12 16.04 14.74
CA LYS A 250 2.56 14.72 15.19
C LYS A 250 3.64 14.16 14.27
N LYS A 251 4.76 13.71 14.84
CA LYS A 251 5.74 12.87 14.13
C LYS A 251 5.13 11.51 13.79
N ILE A 252 5.09 11.20 12.50
CA ILE A 252 4.50 9.96 11.96
C ILE A 252 5.56 9.00 11.37
N GLY A 253 6.79 9.47 11.20
CA GLY A 253 7.91 8.67 10.71
C GLY A 253 9.23 9.43 10.84
N GLU A 254 10.32 8.68 10.91
CA GLU A 254 11.68 9.21 10.87
C GLU A 254 12.65 8.16 10.32
N PHE A 255 13.75 8.63 9.74
CA PHE A 255 14.87 7.80 9.35
C PHE A 255 16.17 8.56 9.57
N ARG A 256 17.26 7.83 9.80
CA ARG A 256 18.60 8.37 10.02
C ARG A 256 19.63 7.61 9.21
N ASN A 257 20.63 8.32 8.67
CA ASN A 257 21.72 7.75 7.87
C ASN A 257 21.25 6.81 6.75
N HIS A 258 20.15 7.17 6.08
CA HIS A 258 19.62 6.42 4.95
C HIS A 258 20.19 7.01 3.65
N GLU A 259 21.20 6.35 3.08
CA GLU A 259 21.88 6.81 1.85
C GLU A 259 22.41 8.25 1.96
N GLY A 260 22.95 8.62 3.14
CA GLY A 260 23.46 9.96 3.42
C GLY A 260 22.41 10.98 3.88
N TYR A 261 21.15 10.56 4.08
CA TYR A 261 20.07 11.42 4.53
C TYR A 261 19.52 11.06 5.92
N ASP A 262 19.18 12.10 6.66
CA ASP A 262 18.24 12.06 7.76
C ASP A 262 16.89 12.64 7.30
N GLY A 263 15.79 12.17 7.89
CA GLY A 263 14.49 12.73 7.59
C GLY A 263 13.43 12.49 8.64
N ILE A 264 12.42 13.35 8.61
CA ILE A 264 11.25 13.31 9.50
C ILE A 264 9.98 13.52 8.67
N MET A 265 8.90 12.84 9.05
CA MET A 265 7.57 13.06 8.53
C MET A 265 6.62 13.55 9.64
N LEU A 266 5.87 14.61 9.36
CA LEU A 266 4.94 15.27 10.28
C LEU A 266 3.53 15.32 9.69
N GLY A 267 2.54 14.78 10.41
CA GLY A 267 1.16 14.64 9.92
C GLY A 267 0.37 15.96 9.82
N LEU A 268 -0.59 16.00 8.89
CA LEU A 268 -1.49 17.13 8.61
C LEU A 268 -2.96 16.67 8.46
N PRO A 269 -3.65 16.28 9.54
CA PRO A 269 -3.18 16.07 10.91
C PRO A 269 -2.59 14.67 11.14
N ASP A 270 -2.88 13.73 10.25
CA ASP A 270 -2.54 12.31 10.38
C ASP A 270 -1.54 11.87 9.30
N TYR A 271 -1.40 10.56 9.05
CA TYR A 271 -0.45 10.04 8.07
C TYR A 271 -0.82 10.24 6.58
N PRO A 272 -2.10 10.33 6.14
CA PRO A 272 -2.43 10.41 4.72
C PRO A 272 -1.94 11.71 4.05
N TYR A 273 -1.77 12.78 4.81
CA TYR A 273 -1.28 14.07 4.35
C TYR A 273 -0.19 14.52 5.31
N HIS A 274 1.02 14.79 4.81
CA HIS A 274 2.13 15.12 5.71
C HIS A 274 3.21 15.97 5.05
N LEU A 275 3.99 16.61 5.90
CA LEU A 275 5.24 17.24 5.53
C LEU A 275 6.37 16.22 5.71
N GLU A 276 7.37 16.30 4.84
CA GLU A 276 8.66 15.66 5.03
C GLU A 276 9.77 16.70 4.99
N PHE A 277 10.68 16.61 5.94
CA PHE A 277 11.94 17.35 5.91
C PHE A 277 13.09 16.37 5.83
N THR A 278 13.99 16.61 4.89
CA THR A 278 15.21 15.82 4.72
C THR A 278 16.45 16.67 4.86
N GLN A 279 17.50 16.12 5.45
CA GLN A 279 18.80 16.74 5.56
C GLN A 279 19.87 15.76 5.10
N HIS A 280 20.68 16.18 4.14
CA HIS A 280 21.84 15.42 3.72
C HIS A 280 23.00 15.66 4.70
N GLU A 281 23.91 14.69 4.84
CA GLU A 281 25.11 14.80 5.68
C GLU A 281 26.02 15.98 5.31
N THR A 282 25.96 16.39 4.04
CA THR A 282 26.63 17.59 3.53
C THR A 282 25.60 18.69 3.28
N ASN A 283 25.84 19.89 3.83
CA ASN A 283 24.99 21.05 3.62
C ASN A 283 24.81 21.36 2.12
N ALA A 284 23.57 21.60 1.72
CA ALA A 284 23.22 21.99 0.36
C ALA A 284 22.92 23.50 0.27
N VAL A 285 23.03 24.05 -0.94
CA VAL A 285 22.45 25.36 -1.25
C VAL A 285 20.94 25.20 -1.39
N LEU A 286 20.18 25.81 -0.48
CA LEU A 286 18.72 25.70 -0.44
C LEU A 286 18.05 26.89 -1.14
N PRO A 287 16.87 26.70 -1.75
CA PRO A 287 16.11 27.81 -2.32
C PRO A 287 15.59 28.73 -1.21
N THR A 288 15.69 30.04 -1.43
CA THR A 288 15.05 31.04 -0.55
C THR A 288 13.55 31.09 -0.85
N PRO A 289 12.66 30.80 0.11
CA PRO A 289 11.23 30.89 -0.12
C PRO A 289 10.80 32.33 -0.40
N THR A 290 9.75 32.49 -1.21
CA THR A 290 9.04 33.76 -1.29
C THR A 290 8.14 33.91 -0.07
N LYS A 291 7.75 35.15 0.24
CA LYS A 291 6.84 35.44 1.36
C LYS A 291 5.41 34.89 1.18
N GLU A 292 5.06 34.42 -0.02
CA GLU A 292 3.75 33.82 -0.33
C GLU A 292 3.84 32.28 -0.48
N HIS A 293 4.97 31.67 -0.14
CA HIS A 293 5.01 30.24 0.13
C HIS A 293 4.47 29.98 1.54
N LEU A 294 3.16 29.74 1.62
CA LEU A 294 2.44 29.64 2.87
C LEU A 294 1.96 28.21 3.14
N LEU A 295 2.18 27.74 4.37
CA LEU A 295 1.41 26.64 4.94
C LEU A 295 0.34 27.23 5.86
N VAL A 296 -0.93 27.09 5.46
CA VAL A 296 -2.05 27.76 6.13
C VAL A 296 -2.84 26.76 6.99
N PHE A 297 -3.00 27.09 8.26
CA PHE A 297 -3.82 26.35 9.22
C PHE A 297 -5.07 27.16 9.56
N TYR A 298 -6.24 26.64 9.20
CA TYR A 298 -7.52 27.23 9.58
C TYR A 298 -7.94 26.73 10.96
N ILE A 299 -8.01 27.64 11.93
CA ILE A 299 -8.26 27.33 13.34
C ILE A 299 -9.47 28.16 13.80
N PRO A 300 -10.68 27.57 13.88
CA PRO A 300 -11.90 28.32 14.18
C PRO A 300 -11.89 28.96 15.57
N ASN A 301 -11.27 28.28 16.56
CA ASN A 301 -11.17 28.79 17.91
C ASN A 301 -9.94 29.71 18.05
N ARG A 302 -10.20 31.01 18.21
CA ARG A 302 -9.16 32.02 18.38
C ARG A 302 -8.24 31.73 19.57
N PHE A 303 -8.76 31.24 20.69
CA PHE A 303 -7.95 30.96 21.87
C PHE A 303 -6.97 29.81 21.62
N GLU A 304 -7.37 28.76 20.89
CA GLU A 304 -6.45 27.67 20.52
C GLU A 304 -5.40 28.13 19.51
N ARG A 305 -5.79 28.99 18.56
CA ARG A 305 -4.85 29.64 17.64
C ARG A 305 -3.82 30.48 18.41
N ASP A 306 -4.26 31.30 19.35
CA ASP A 306 -3.41 32.22 20.12
C ASP A 306 -2.43 31.44 21.02
N LYS A 307 -2.84 30.31 21.61
CA LYS A 307 -1.93 29.41 22.34
C LYS A 307 -0.76 28.92 21.47
N ILE A 308 -1.02 28.57 20.21
CA ILE A 308 0.04 28.13 19.28
C ILE A 308 0.98 29.30 18.99
N ALA A 309 0.43 30.49 18.73
CA ALA A 309 1.21 31.70 18.48
C ALA A 309 2.09 32.10 19.68
N GLU A 310 1.54 32.06 20.89
CA GLU A 310 2.27 32.34 22.14
C GLU A 310 3.40 31.33 22.37
N ARG A 311 3.15 30.04 22.09
CA ARG A 311 4.17 29.00 22.17
C ARG A 311 5.32 29.25 21.20
N LEU A 312 5.03 29.60 19.94
CA LEU A 312 6.05 29.97 18.96
C LEU A 312 6.84 31.22 19.40
N LYS A 313 6.17 32.24 19.93
CA LYS A 313 6.81 33.45 20.50
C LYS A 313 7.72 33.11 21.68
N ALA A 314 7.28 32.23 22.58
CA ALA A 314 8.08 31.76 23.72
C ALA A 314 9.32 30.97 23.29
N MET A 315 9.27 30.31 22.12
CA MET A 315 10.41 29.64 21.49
C MET A 315 11.34 30.60 20.72
N GLY A 316 11.02 31.90 20.68
CA GLY A 316 11.83 32.92 20.03
C GLY A 316 11.39 33.29 18.61
N HIS A 317 10.37 32.64 18.06
CA HIS A 317 9.85 32.98 16.73
C HIS A 317 8.96 34.22 16.81
N GLN A 318 9.31 35.27 16.07
CA GLN A 318 8.51 36.49 16.03
C GLN A 318 7.45 36.42 14.93
N GLU A 319 6.35 37.10 15.19
CA GLU A 319 5.33 37.32 14.18
C GLU A 319 5.88 38.23 13.08
N VAL A 320 5.59 37.91 11.82
CA VAL A 320 6.00 38.69 10.65
C VAL A 320 4.77 39.23 9.93
N GLU A 321 4.90 40.40 9.32
CA GLU A 321 3.84 40.96 8.49
C GLU A 321 3.61 40.08 7.24
N PRO A 322 2.35 39.70 6.95
CA PRO A 322 2.03 38.95 5.74
C PRO A 322 2.22 39.84 4.49
N GLU A 323 2.67 39.24 3.38
CA GLU A 323 2.82 39.98 2.12
C GLU A 323 1.45 40.27 1.50
N ASN A 324 0.54 39.29 1.47
CA ASN A 324 -0.86 39.52 1.16
C ASN A 324 -1.65 39.98 2.41
N PRO A 325 -2.22 41.21 2.43
CA PRO A 325 -2.95 41.75 3.60
C PRO A 325 -4.19 40.95 4.02
N TYR A 326 -4.69 40.06 3.15
CA TYR A 326 -5.77 39.14 3.51
C TYR A 326 -5.44 38.32 4.76
N TRP A 327 -4.19 37.85 4.89
CA TRP A 327 -3.78 37.02 6.02
C TRP A 327 -3.71 37.77 7.35
N GLY A 328 -3.65 39.11 7.33
CA GLY A 328 -3.76 39.93 8.54
C GLY A 328 -5.19 40.02 9.09
N ARG A 329 -6.20 39.53 8.35
CA ARG A 329 -7.62 39.57 8.77
C ARG A 329 -7.95 38.43 9.72
N GLY A 330 -7.32 38.42 10.88
CA GLY A 330 -7.53 37.39 11.91
C GLY A 330 -6.53 36.22 11.84
N GLY A 331 -5.53 36.30 10.95
CA GLY A 331 -4.37 35.41 10.96
C GLY A 331 -3.17 36.02 11.67
N VAL A 332 -2.23 35.16 12.03
CA VAL A 332 -0.88 35.51 12.48
C VAL A 332 0.12 34.70 11.66
N THR A 333 1.23 35.31 11.27
CA THR A 333 2.21 34.69 10.36
C THR A 333 3.54 34.53 11.07
N PHE A 334 4.17 33.36 10.93
CA PHE A 334 5.50 33.07 11.45
C PHE A 334 6.39 32.52 10.34
N GLU A 335 7.68 32.81 10.42
CA GLU A 335 8.70 32.13 9.64
C GLU A 335 9.27 30.96 10.43
N ASP A 336 9.36 29.81 9.79
CA ASP A 336 10.09 28.67 10.30
C ASP A 336 11.61 28.91 10.20
N PRO A 337 12.45 28.02 10.77
CA PRO A 337 13.90 28.18 10.71
C PRO A 337 14.49 28.39 9.30
N ASP A 338 13.87 27.85 8.25
CA ASP A 338 14.32 27.96 6.87
C ASP A 338 13.70 29.16 6.13
N GLY A 339 12.93 30.00 6.84
CA GLY A 339 12.29 31.20 6.31
C GLY A 339 10.96 30.96 5.59
N TRP A 340 10.43 29.73 5.59
CA TRP A 340 9.11 29.46 5.02
C TRP A 340 8.03 29.91 5.99
N ARG A 341 6.91 30.40 5.46
CA ARG A 341 5.87 31.01 6.28
C ARG A 341 4.75 30.04 6.59
N ILE A 342 4.30 30.04 7.84
CA ILE A 342 3.03 29.46 8.24
C ILE A 342 2.04 30.57 8.58
N VAL A 343 0.76 30.35 8.30
CA VAL A 343 -0.32 31.25 8.70
C VAL A 343 -1.28 30.49 9.61
N LEU A 344 -1.51 31.00 10.82
CA LEU A 344 -2.52 30.49 11.74
C LEU A 344 -3.77 31.37 11.62
N MET A 345 -4.70 30.99 10.73
CA MET A 345 -5.84 31.80 10.34
C MET A 345 -7.08 31.49 11.19
N ASN A 346 -7.69 32.51 11.82
CA ASN A 346 -8.90 32.31 12.61
C ASN A 346 -10.19 32.30 11.75
N THR A 347 -10.46 31.18 11.08
CA THR A 347 -11.72 30.90 10.37
C THR A 347 -11.93 29.39 10.26
N ALA A 348 -13.12 28.96 9.83
CA ALA A 348 -13.45 27.56 9.59
C ALA A 348 -12.85 26.97 8.30
N GLY A 349 -12.22 27.80 7.47
CA GLY A 349 -11.70 27.41 6.15
C GLY A 349 -12.52 28.02 5.02
N ILE A 350 -12.38 27.42 3.83
CA ILE A 350 -13.11 27.79 2.59
C ILE A 350 -14.41 27.02 2.52
#